data_AF-A0AAN8F2M4-F1
#
_entry.id   AF-A0AAN8F2M4-F1
#
_cell.length_a   1.000
_cell.length_b   1.000
_cell.length_c   1.000
_cell.angle_alpha   90.00
_cell.angle_beta   90.00
_cell.angle_gamma   90.00
#
_symmetry.space_group_name_H-M   'P 1'
#
loop_
_entity.id
_entity.type
_entity.pdbx_description
1 polymer ?
#
loop_
_entity_poly.entity_id
_entity_poly.type
_entity_poly.pdbx_seq_one_letter_code
_entity_poly.pdbx_strand_id
1 'polypeptide(L)'
;MGRLIFVFALIGATLACAPKPTDTGTGSDTAKVYLTSDQSYDPAKVKEYMGYFPNTNIEKYSPALGNFSGLGSANIGGKFSYTFTL
;
A
#
# COMPACT_ATOMS: atom_id res chain seq x y z
N MET A 1 -59.75 -5.41 -10.35
CA MET A 1 -58.44 -5.43 -11.04
C MET A 1 -58.22 -4.07 -11.69
N GLY A 2 -57.60 -3.15 -10.95
CA GLY A 2 -57.31 -1.80 -11.42
C GLY A 2 -55.85 -1.73 -11.87
N ARG A 3 -55.62 -1.37 -13.14
CA ARG A 3 -54.29 -1.21 -13.74
C ARG A 3 -53.59 0.00 -13.11
N LEU A 4 -52.47 -0.24 -12.42
CA LEU A 4 -51.56 0.82 -11.98
C LEU A 4 -50.77 1.32 -13.19
N ILE A 5 -50.96 2.59 -13.55
CA ILE A 5 -50.15 3.27 -14.55
C ILE A 5 -48.88 3.78 -13.83
N PHE A 6 -47.72 3.23 -14.19
CA PHE A 6 -46.43 3.76 -13.75
C PHE A 6 -46.08 4.99 -14.61
N VAL A 7 -46.15 6.17 -14.00
CA VAL A 7 -45.63 7.41 -14.59
C VAL A 7 -44.13 7.45 -14.31
N PHE A 8 -43.31 7.25 -15.34
CA PHE A 8 -41.87 7.48 -15.28
C PHE A 8 -41.62 8.99 -15.35
N ALA A 9 -41.36 9.62 -14.21
CA ALA A 9 -40.76 10.95 -14.18
C ALA A 9 -39.29 10.83 -14.58
N LEU A 10 -38.98 11.19 -15.83
CA LEU A 10 -37.60 11.43 -16.27
C LEU A 10 -37.05 12.64 -15.51
N ILE A 11 -36.38 12.40 -14.38
CA ILE A 11 -35.56 13.41 -13.73
C ILE A 11 -34.25 13.46 -14.52
N GLY A 12 -34.13 14.47 -15.37
CA GLY A 12 -32.91 14.78 -16.09
C GLY A 12 -31.82 15.18 -15.09
N ALA A 13 -31.02 14.21 -14.65
CA ALA A 13 -29.76 14.50 -13.99
C ALA A 13 -28.76 14.95 -15.08
N THR A 14 -28.55 16.25 -15.20
CA THR A 14 -27.34 16.74 -15.87
C THR A 14 -26.16 16.15 -15.10
N LEU A 15 -25.45 15.20 -15.72
CA LEU A 15 -24.17 14.71 -15.23
C LEU A 15 -23.20 15.90 -15.25
N ALA A 16 -23.21 16.70 -14.18
CA ALA A 16 -22.18 17.70 -13.97
C ALA A 16 -20.86 16.92 -13.85
N CYS A 17 -20.02 17.09 -14.86
CA CYS A 17 -18.67 16.53 -14.90
C CYS A 17 -17.98 16.96 -13.61
N ALA A 18 -17.71 16.01 -12.69
CA ALA A 18 -16.88 16.31 -11.55
C ALA A 18 -15.56 16.89 -12.07
N PRO A 19 -15.05 18.00 -11.52
CA PRO A 19 -13.80 18.58 -11.98
C PRO A 19 -12.74 17.50 -11.93
N LYS A 20 -12.13 17.23 -13.09
CA LYS A 20 -11.00 16.30 -13.21
C LYS A 20 -9.94 16.73 -12.20
N PRO A 21 -9.43 15.84 -11.34
CA PRO A 21 -8.31 16.16 -10.47
C PRO A 21 -7.19 16.80 -11.30
N THR A 22 -6.87 18.06 -11.03
CA THR A 22 -5.89 18.86 -11.79
C THR A 22 -4.46 18.71 -11.26
N ASP A 23 -4.26 17.97 -10.18
CA ASP A 23 -2.92 17.72 -9.65
C ASP A 23 -2.25 16.60 -10.46
N THR A 24 -1.57 17.02 -11.54
CA THR A 24 -0.55 16.22 -12.23
C THR A 24 0.82 16.46 -11.62
N GLY A 25 0.89 16.65 -10.30
CA GLY A 25 2.16 16.66 -9.60
C GLY A 25 2.79 15.28 -9.72
N THR A 26 3.84 15.13 -10.51
CA THR A 26 4.73 13.97 -10.45
C THR A 26 5.58 14.09 -9.19
N GLY A 27 4.93 13.98 -8.03
CA GLY A 27 5.62 13.89 -6.75
C GLY A 27 6.39 12.58 -6.70
N SER A 28 7.70 12.65 -6.48
CA SER A 28 8.49 11.47 -6.10
C SER A 28 8.37 11.32 -4.58
N ASP A 29 7.24 10.82 -4.11
CA ASP A 29 7.13 10.46 -2.70
C ASP A 29 8.00 9.24 -2.41
N THR A 30 8.71 9.31 -1.29
CA THR A 30 9.60 8.24 -0.82
C THR A 30 9.04 7.73 0.49
N ALA A 31 8.64 6.46 0.53
CA ALA A 31 8.07 5.85 1.73
C ALA A 31 9.11 4.99 2.45
N LYS A 32 9.39 5.31 3.73
CA LYS A 32 10.16 4.41 4.60
C LYS A 32 9.23 3.37 5.21
N VAL A 33 9.50 2.10 4.95
CA VAL A 33 8.68 0.98 5.39
C VAL A 33 9.41 0.18 6.45
N TYR A 34 8.66 -0.20 7.50
CA TYR A 34 9.11 -1.10 8.56
C TYR A 34 8.20 -2.32 8.59
N LEU A 35 8.70 -3.46 8.13
CA LEU A 35 8.00 -4.73 8.22
C LEU A 35 8.44 -5.45 9.49
N THR A 36 7.67 -5.27 10.56
CA THR A 36 7.98 -5.82 11.89
C THR A 36 7.51 -7.27 11.98
N SER A 37 8.38 -8.16 12.45
CA SER A 37 8.04 -9.57 12.71
C SER A 37 7.77 -9.81 14.19
N ASP A 38 7.14 -10.94 14.53
CA ASP A 38 6.99 -11.37 15.94
C ASP A 38 8.30 -11.89 16.56
N GLN A 39 9.36 -12.04 15.77
CA GLN A 39 10.66 -12.51 16.25
C GLN A 39 11.32 -11.45 17.13
N SER A 40 11.84 -11.88 18.28
CA SER A 40 12.65 -11.00 19.11
C SER A 40 13.94 -10.62 18.38
N TYR A 41 14.38 -9.37 18.57
CA TYR A 41 15.64 -8.91 17.99
C TYR A 41 16.83 -9.61 18.68
N ASP A 42 17.64 -10.29 17.89
CA ASP A 42 18.91 -10.88 18.29
C ASP A 42 20.01 -10.42 17.32
N PRO A 43 20.98 -9.60 17.77
CA PRO A 43 22.03 -9.08 16.90
C PRO A 43 22.90 -10.18 16.28
N ALA A 44 23.03 -11.34 16.93
CA ALA A 44 23.81 -12.46 16.40
C ALA A 44 23.10 -13.16 15.22
N LYS A 45 21.77 -13.02 15.12
CA LYS A 45 20.93 -13.68 14.10
C LYS A 45 20.47 -12.75 12.99
N VAL A 46 20.84 -11.48 13.00
CA VAL A 46 20.44 -10.50 11.97
C VAL A 46 20.72 -11.03 10.56
N LYS A 47 21.90 -11.61 10.30
CA LYS A 47 22.24 -12.16 8.98
C LYS A 47 21.30 -13.30 8.56
N GLU A 48 20.93 -14.17 9.48
CA GLU A 48 19.99 -15.27 9.26
C GLU A 48 18.59 -14.71 8.95
N TYR A 49 18.09 -13.80 9.78
CA TYR A 49 16.77 -13.18 9.60
C TYR A 49 16.66 -12.38 8.31
N MET A 50 17.72 -11.66 7.93
CA MET A 50 17.82 -10.98 6.63
C MET A 50 17.70 -11.96 5.45
N GLY A 51 18.20 -13.18 5.60
CA GLY A 51 18.08 -14.25 4.60
C GLY A 51 16.65 -14.72 4.36
N TYR A 52 15.71 -14.46 5.28
CA TYR A 52 14.29 -14.80 5.10
C TYR A 52 13.50 -13.75 4.35
N PHE A 53 14.07 -12.57 4.09
CA PHE A 53 13.36 -11.49 3.40
C PHE A 53 12.71 -11.89 2.06
N PRO A 54 13.36 -12.69 1.19
CA PRO A 54 12.74 -13.14 -0.07
C PRO A 54 11.43 -13.92 0.12
N ASN A 55 11.22 -14.55 1.28
CA ASN A 55 10.02 -15.33 1.58
C ASN A 55 8.80 -14.44 1.91
N THR A 56 9.00 -13.14 2.16
CA THR A 56 7.91 -12.20 2.46
C THR A 56 7.08 -11.85 1.23
N ASN A 57 7.58 -12.14 0.02
CA ASN A 57 6.99 -11.77 -1.26
C ASN A 57 6.74 -10.26 -1.44
N ILE A 58 7.32 -9.39 -0.61
CA ILE A 58 6.98 -7.97 -0.64
C ILE A 58 7.45 -7.29 -1.93
N GLU A 59 8.62 -7.67 -2.45
CA GLU A 59 9.14 -7.19 -3.74
C GLU A 59 8.23 -7.58 -4.91
N LYS A 60 7.50 -8.70 -4.81
CA LYS A 60 6.54 -9.13 -5.83
C LYS A 60 5.28 -8.26 -5.84
N TYR A 61 4.87 -7.75 -4.67
CA TYR A 61 3.65 -6.97 -4.52
C TYR A 61 3.88 -5.44 -4.52
N SER A 62 5.13 -4.99 -4.35
CA SER A 62 5.51 -3.59 -4.39
C SER A 62 5.72 -2.92 -5.77
N PRO A 63 5.69 -3.58 -6.95
CA PRO A 63 5.95 -2.88 -8.22
C PRO A 63 4.98 -1.73 -8.52
N ALA A 64 3.75 -1.81 -7.99
CA ALA A 64 2.76 -0.74 -8.11
C ALA A 64 2.95 0.39 -7.07
N LEU A 65 3.74 0.13 -6.02
CA LEU A 65 3.97 1.05 -4.91
C LEU A 65 5.23 1.91 -5.10
N GLY A 66 6.21 1.43 -5.87
CA GLY A 66 7.45 2.16 -6.09
C GLY A 66 8.65 1.23 -6.29
N ASN A 67 9.83 1.84 -6.33
CA ASN A 67 11.08 1.09 -6.51
C ASN A 67 11.60 0.65 -5.15
N PHE A 68 11.58 -0.66 -4.94
CA PHE A 68 12.16 -1.25 -3.75
C PHE A 68 13.68 -0.98 -3.66
N SER A 69 14.12 -0.39 -2.54
CA SER A 69 15.54 -0.12 -2.32
C SER A 69 15.90 -0.01 -0.84
N GLY A 70 17.20 -0.11 -0.53
CA GLY A 70 17.70 0.15 0.83
C GLY A 70 17.27 -0.88 1.88
N LEU A 71 17.18 -2.16 1.49
CA LEU A 71 16.88 -3.26 2.41
C LEU A 71 17.89 -3.30 3.57
N GLY A 72 17.36 -3.31 4.78
CA GLY A 72 18.11 -3.36 6.03
C GLY A 72 17.27 -3.95 7.16
N SER A 73 17.75 -3.76 8.39
CA SER A 73 17.04 -4.22 9.60
C SER A 73 17.08 -3.18 10.72
N ALA A 74 16.09 -3.26 11.60
CA ALA A 74 16.01 -2.46 12.81
C ALA A 74 15.46 -3.29 13.98
N ASN A 75 15.80 -2.86 15.19
CA ASN A 75 15.13 -3.29 16.42
C ASN A 75 14.00 -2.30 16.73
N ILE A 76 12.75 -2.73 16.62
CA ILE A 76 11.57 -1.92 16.95
C ILE A 76 10.82 -2.62 18.07
N GLY A 77 10.76 -1.99 19.24
CA GLY A 77 10.03 -2.55 20.39
C GLY A 77 10.56 -3.92 20.85
N GLY A 78 11.85 -4.21 20.66
CA GLY A 78 12.44 -5.51 20.97
C GLY A 78 12.24 -6.58 19.89
N LYS A 79 11.67 -6.21 18.74
CA LYS A 79 11.38 -7.12 17.62
C LYS A 79 12.25 -6.84 16.41
N PHE A 80 12.57 -7.90 15.68
CA PHE A 80 13.26 -7.80 14.41
C PHE A 80 12.33 -7.23 13.34
N SER A 81 12.78 -6.18 12.67
CA SER A 81 12.04 -5.52 11.60
C SER A 81 12.91 -5.37 10.36
N TYR A 82 12.35 -5.64 9.19
CA TYR A 82 12.97 -5.27 7.92
C TYR A 82 12.70 -3.79 7.63
N THR A 83 13.69 -3.09 7.09
CA THR A 83 13.56 -1.69 6.68
C THR A 83 13.85 -1.57 5.20
N PHE A 84 13.07 -0.79 4.47
CA PHE A 84 13.33 -0.49 3.07
C PHE A 84 12.58 0.77 2.64
N THR A 85 12.85 1.20 1.42
CA THR A 85 12.24 2.37 0.80
C THR A 85 11.47 1.95 -0.45
N LEU A 86 10.33 2.60 -0.68
CA LEU A 86 9.52 2.52 -1.90
C LEU A 86 9.37 3.90 -2.54
#